data_AF-X1TME6-F1
#
_entry.id   AF-X1TME6-F1
#
_cell.length_a   1.000
_cell.length_b   1.000
_cell.length_c   1.000
_cell.angle_alpha   90.00
_cell.angle_beta   90.00
_cell.angle_gamma   90.00
#
_symmetry.space_group_name_H-M   'P 1'
#
loop_
_entity.id
_entity.type
_entity.pdbx_description
1 polymer ?
#
loop_
_entity_poly.entity_id
_entity_poly.type
_entity_poly.pdbx_seq_one_letter_code
_entity_poly.pdbx_strand_id
1 'polypeptide(L)'
;AIGGKVPLSIKEPTTHKDGHSIVLTIDEVIQYITEEALDKAFQKSKAKAGIAIVVEPKTGEILAMAVKPSYDPNYFNQYSRDFWRNRAVTDAYEPGSTFKVITIATAMEERVVNLNDQFYCEGWTKYNGTVFHDIHQHGSQDLTDIVKNSCNIGVIQTGTRLDEKVFEKSIRRFGFGALTEINLPGEINGLVRSTKDWSRISLASLSIGQEISVTPLQLIMAVSAIANRGTLMNPMIV
;
A
#
# COMPACT_ATOMS: atom_id res chain seq x y z
N ALA A 1 0.92 -46.83 61.15
CA ALA A 1 1.94 -46.69 60.09
C ALA A 1 1.48 -45.58 59.16
N ILE A 2 2.16 -44.43 59.21
CA ILE A 2 1.75 -43.22 58.47
C ILE A 2 2.39 -43.33 57.08
N GLY A 3 1.57 -43.59 56.06
CA GLY A 3 2.01 -43.77 54.68
C GLY A 3 2.56 -42.48 54.08
N GLY A 4 3.85 -42.23 54.28
CA GLY A 4 4.57 -41.16 53.60
C GLY A 4 4.84 -41.52 52.14
N LYS A 5 4.60 -40.57 51.22
CA LYS A 5 5.01 -40.71 49.81
C LYS A 5 6.51 -40.99 49.74
N VAL A 6 6.88 -42.02 48.97
CA VAL A 6 8.26 -42.43 48.75
C VAL A 6 9.04 -41.24 48.16
N PRO A 7 10.15 -40.79 48.78
CA PRO A 7 11.03 -39.81 48.15
C PRO A 7 11.61 -40.48 46.90
N LEU A 8 11.42 -39.87 45.72
CA LEU A 8 11.69 -40.41 44.36
C LEU A 8 10.49 -41.04 43.62
N SER A 9 9.24 -40.73 43.96
CA SER A 9 8.12 -40.98 43.02
C SER A 9 8.42 -40.26 41.70
N ILE A 10 8.64 -41.04 40.63
CA ILE A 10 8.79 -40.52 39.26
C ILE A 10 7.53 -39.71 38.97
N LYS A 11 7.64 -38.38 38.90
CA LYS A 11 6.58 -37.55 38.32
C LYS A 11 6.39 -38.03 36.90
N GLU A 12 5.15 -38.25 36.47
CA GLU A 12 4.88 -38.54 35.05
C GLU A 12 5.63 -37.51 34.20
N PRO A 13 6.46 -37.95 33.23
CA PRO A 13 7.18 -37.03 32.38
C PRO A 13 6.16 -36.14 31.68
N THR A 14 6.29 -34.82 31.85
CA THR A 14 5.49 -33.87 31.08
C THR A 14 5.77 -34.13 29.62
N THR A 15 4.80 -34.61 28.85
CA THR A 15 4.95 -34.82 27.41
C THR A 15 5.25 -33.46 26.78
N HIS A 16 6.48 -33.25 26.35
CA HIS A 16 6.84 -32.06 25.58
C HIS A 16 6.06 -32.10 24.27
N LYS A 17 5.37 -31.00 23.95
CA LYS A 17 4.73 -30.80 22.65
C LYS A 17 5.64 -29.89 21.84
N ASP A 18 6.05 -30.36 20.68
CA ASP A 18 6.81 -29.55 19.74
C ASP A 18 5.96 -28.38 19.22
N GLY A 19 6.63 -27.33 18.75
CA GLY A 19 5.97 -26.20 18.10
C GLY A 19 5.31 -26.61 16.78
N HIS A 20 4.26 -25.89 16.39
CA HIS A 20 3.65 -26.06 15.08
C HIS A 20 4.52 -25.46 13.97
N SER A 21 4.43 -26.01 12.76
CA SER A 21 4.99 -25.41 11.56
C SER A 21 4.09 -24.28 11.05
N ILE A 22 4.70 -23.26 10.47
CA ILE A 22 4.02 -22.15 9.78
C ILE A 22 4.30 -22.33 8.28
N VAL A 23 3.25 -22.32 7.47
CA VAL A 23 3.35 -22.32 6.01
C VAL A 23 3.05 -20.90 5.56
N LEU A 24 3.92 -20.34 4.72
CA LEU A 24 3.73 -19.01 4.17
C LEU A 24 3.09 -19.09 2.79
N THR A 25 2.45 -18.01 2.36
CA THR A 25 2.01 -17.83 0.97
C THR A 25 3.16 -17.46 0.03
N ILE A 26 4.33 -17.14 0.59
CA ILE A 26 5.53 -16.77 -0.16
C ILE A 26 5.97 -17.94 -1.05
N ASP A 27 6.11 -17.64 -2.33
CA ASP A 27 6.75 -18.54 -3.28
C ASP A 27 8.25 -18.25 -3.30
N GLU A 28 9.08 -19.24 -3.00
CA GLU A 28 10.53 -19.07 -2.87
C GLU A 28 11.20 -18.56 -4.16
N VAL A 29 10.68 -18.97 -5.33
CA VAL A 29 11.22 -18.59 -6.63
C VAL A 29 10.85 -17.14 -6.93
N ILE A 30 9.58 -16.77 -6.70
CA ILE A 30 9.11 -15.39 -6.90
C ILE A 30 9.81 -14.45 -5.92
N GLN A 31 9.99 -14.85 -4.65
CA GLN A 31 10.72 -14.07 -3.65
C GLN A 31 12.17 -13.83 -4.09
N TYR A 32 12.89 -14.88 -4.50
CA TYR A 32 14.27 -14.76 -4.94
C TYR A 32 14.42 -13.80 -6.13
N ILE A 33 13.58 -13.96 -7.17
CA ILE A 33 13.60 -13.08 -8.35
C ILE A 33 13.28 -11.63 -7.95
N THR A 34 12.33 -11.43 -7.03
CA THR A 34 11.93 -10.11 -6.54
C THR A 34 13.07 -9.44 -5.78
N GLU A 35 13.77 -10.17 -4.91
CA GLU A 35 14.92 -9.67 -4.15
C GLU A 35 16.10 -9.31 -5.08
N GLU A 36 16.41 -10.17 -6.06
CA GLU A 36 17.46 -9.89 -7.05
C GLU A 36 17.16 -8.63 -7.87
N ALA A 37 15.92 -8.48 -8.34
CA ALA A 37 15.49 -7.32 -9.10
C ALA A 37 15.55 -6.05 -8.25
N LEU A 38 15.07 -6.12 -7.01
CA LEU A 38 15.10 -5.01 -6.06
C LEU A 38 16.54 -4.60 -5.72
N ASP A 39 17.45 -5.56 -5.52
CA ASP A 39 18.86 -5.26 -5.22
C ASP A 39 19.52 -4.52 -6.38
N LYS A 40 19.34 -4.99 -7.62
CA LYS A 40 19.85 -4.32 -8.84
C LYS A 40 19.32 -2.88 -8.94
N ALA A 41 18.03 -2.67 -8.68
CA ALA A 41 17.41 -1.35 -8.70
C ALA A 41 17.93 -0.44 -7.57
N PHE A 42 18.10 -0.99 -6.37
CA PHE A 42 18.58 -0.28 -5.19
C PHE A 42 20.03 0.22 -5.39
N GLN A 43 20.92 -0.65 -5.88
CA GLN A 43 22.32 -0.28 -6.16
C GLN A 43 22.42 0.80 -7.26
N LYS A 44 21.62 0.67 -8.32
CA LYS A 44 21.62 1.63 -9.43
C LYS A 44 21.07 3.01 -9.04
N SER A 45 19.98 3.03 -8.26
CA SER A 45 19.29 4.26 -7.88
C SER A 45 19.97 5.03 -6.75
N LYS A 46 20.79 4.35 -5.92
CA LYS A 46 21.33 4.91 -4.67
C LYS A 46 20.23 5.42 -3.74
N ALA A 47 19.06 4.79 -3.78
CA ALA A 47 17.93 5.14 -2.92
C ALA A 47 18.26 4.87 -1.43
N LYS A 48 17.56 5.54 -0.53
CA LYS A 48 17.71 5.29 0.93
C LYS A 48 17.06 3.97 1.36
N ALA A 49 15.98 3.59 0.68
CA ALA A 49 15.27 2.34 0.88
C ALA A 49 14.60 1.92 -0.44
N GLY A 50 14.24 0.64 -0.55
CA GLY A 50 13.46 0.08 -1.65
C GLY A 50 12.53 -1.01 -1.14
N ILE A 51 11.34 -1.14 -1.72
CA ILE A 51 10.36 -2.16 -1.39
C ILE A 51 9.83 -2.75 -2.71
N ALA A 52 9.63 -4.07 -2.75
CA ALA A 52 8.91 -4.75 -3.81
C ALA A 52 7.98 -5.81 -3.21
N ILE A 53 6.71 -5.81 -3.65
CA ILE A 53 5.67 -6.74 -3.16
C ILE A 53 4.99 -7.35 -4.39
N VAL A 54 4.79 -8.66 -4.36
CA VAL A 54 4.05 -9.41 -5.38
C VAL A 54 2.83 -10.03 -4.72
N VAL A 55 1.65 -9.75 -5.27
CA VAL A 55 0.35 -10.17 -4.75
C VAL A 55 -0.39 -10.94 -5.82
N GLU A 56 -1.04 -12.05 -5.46
CA GLU A 56 -2.09 -12.67 -6.28
C GLU A 56 -3.42 -11.91 -6.05
N PRO A 57 -3.91 -11.12 -7.02
CA PRO A 57 -5.03 -10.22 -6.77
C PRO A 57 -6.32 -10.93 -6.37
N LYS A 58 -6.56 -12.15 -6.86
CA LYS A 58 -7.80 -12.89 -6.60
C LYS A 58 -7.91 -13.40 -5.17
N THR A 59 -6.78 -13.75 -4.55
CA THR A 59 -6.74 -14.35 -3.22
C THR A 59 -6.26 -13.36 -2.16
N GLY A 60 -5.46 -12.37 -2.54
CA GLY A 60 -4.74 -11.50 -1.59
C GLY A 60 -3.46 -12.13 -1.05
N GLU A 61 -3.05 -13.29 -1.57
CA GLU A 61 -1.82 -13.95 -1.16
C GLU A 61 -0.59 -13.12 -1.52
N ILE A 62 0.30 -12.94 -0.55
CA ILE A 62 1.59 -12.32 -0.76
C ILE A 62 2.55 -13.40 -1.25
N LEU A 63 2.89 -13.35 -2.54
CA LEU A 63 3.82 -14.30 -3.16
C LEU A 63 5.28 -13.89 -2.93
N ALA A 64 5.53 -12.58 -2.79
CA ALA A 64 6.83 -12.06 -2.40
C ALA A 64 6.71 -10.71 -1.66
N MET A 65 7.61 -10.47 -0.72
CA MET A 65 7.77 -9.20 0.00
C MET A 65 9.26 -8.98 0.28
N ALA A 66 9.88 -8.08 -0.48
CA ALA A 66 11.30 -7.76 -0.40
C ALA A 66 11.51 -6.30 0.00
N VAL A 67 12.51 -6.06 0.85
CA VAL A 67 12.88 -4.71 1.31
C VAL A 67 14.40 -4.52 1.24
N LYS A 68 14.83 -3.28 0.98
CA LYS A 68 16.21 -2.82 1.05
C LYS A 68 16.28 -1.51 1.86
N PRO A 69 17.33 -1.30 2.67
CA PRO A 69 18.36 -2.28 3.01
C PRO A 69 17.77 -3.46 3.82
N SER A 70 18.39 -4.63 3.72
CA SER A 70 18.05 -5.86 4.47
C SER A 70 19.23 -6.33 5.31
N TYR A 71 19.03 -7.38 6.11
CA TYR A 71 20.05 -7.96 7.00
C TYR A 71 20.08 -9.48 6.86
N ASP A 72 21.20 -10.09 7.26
CA ASP A 72 21.28 -11.55 7.42
C ASP A 72 20.71 -11.94 8.80
N PRO A 73 19.61 -12.71 8.86
CA PRO A 73 19.01 -13.11 10.14
C PRO A 73 19.92 -13.99 10.99
N ASN A 74 20.88 -14.72 10.40
CA ASN A 74 21.87 -15.51 11.15
C ASN A 74 22.84 -14.63 11.95
N TYR A 75 22.99 -13.36 11.55
CA TYR A 75 23.89 -12.39 12.16
C TYR A 75 23.17 -11.07 12.52
N PHE A 76 21.87 -11.14 12.85
CA PHE A 76 21.02 -9.96 13.04
C PHE A 76 21.58 -8.96 14.07
N ASN A 77 22.31 -9.44 15.07
CA ASN A 77 22.95 -8.64 16.12
C ASN A 77 24.11 -7.75 15.62
N GLN A 78 24.61 -7.97 14.40
CA GLN A 78 25.63 -7.14 13.76
C GLN A 78 25.03 -5.93 13.02
N TYR A 79 23.70 -5.91 12.86
CA TYR A 79 22.98 -4.84 12.16
C TYR A 79 22.25 -3.94 13.15
N SER A 80 22.06 -2.66 12.78
CA SER A 80 21.23 -1.77 13.57
C SER A 80 19.75 -2.15 13.45
N ARG A 81 18.95 -1.82 14.47
CA ARG A 81 17.52 -2.14 14.50
C ARG A 81 16.72 -1.57 13.33
N ASP A 82 17.22 -0.53 12.66
CA ASP A 82 16.56 0.04 11.48
C ASP A 82 16.53 -0.93 10.29
N PHE A 83 17.52 -1.82 10.18
CA PHE A 83 17.57 -2.87 9.15
C PHE A 83 16.55 -3.99 9.40
N TRP A 84 16.11 -4.16 10.65
CA TRP A 84 15.17 -5.22 11.02
C TRP A 84 13.73 -4.93 10.60
N ARG A 85 13.45 -3.70 10.14
CA ARG A 85 12.10 -3.22 9.85
C ARG A 85 11.62 -3.76 8.51
N ASN A 86 10.42 -4.33 8.51
CA ASN A 86 9.72 -4.61 7.27
C ASN A 86 9.00 -3.34 6.78
N ARG A 87 9.73 -2.51 6.04
CA ARG A 87 9.24 -1.23 5.51
C ARG A 87 7.99 -1.34 4.63
N ALA A 88 7.66 -2.53 4.13
CA ALA A 88 6.43 -2.78 3.40
C ALA A 88 5.16 -2.49 4.25
N VAL A 89 5.27 -2.65 5.57
CA VAL A 89 4.15 -2.46 6.53
C VAL A 89 4.43 -1.42 7.61
N THR A 90 5.69 -1.10 7.88
CA THR A 90 6.07 -0.16 8.97
C THR A 90 6.25 1.28 8.52
N ASP A 91 6.40 1.52 7.22
CA ASP A 91 6.68 2.85 6.67
C ASP A 91 5.47 3.32 5.85
N ALA A 92 5.15 4.61 5.96
CA ALA A 92 4.11 5.25 5.17
C ALA A 92 4.66 6.48 4.47
N TYR A 93 4.13 6.76 3.28
CA TYR A 93 4.56 7.85 2.41
C TYR A 93 3.37 8.40 1.63
N GLU A 94 3.53 9.61 1.08
CA GLU A 94 2.55 10.14 0.13
C GLU A 94 2.68 9.41 -1.22
N PRO A 95 1.64 8.70 -1.70
CA PRO A 95 1.73 7.85 -2.89
C PRO A 95 1.90 8.63 -4.20
N GLY A 96 1.54 9.93 -4.20
CA GLY A 96 1.56 10.77 -5.38
C GLY A 96 0.80 10.15 -6.55
N SER A 97 1.37 10.21 -7.75
CA SER A 97 0.68 9.80 -8.98
C SER A 97 0.19 8.35 -9.01
N THR A 98 0.77 7.45 -8.21
CA THR A 98 0.27 6.05 -8.12
C THR A 98 -1.16 5.98 -7.57
N PHE A 99 -1.59 6.99 -6.80
CA PHE A 99 -2.93 7.11 -6.25
C PHE A 99 -3.98 7.54 -7.29
N LYS A 100 -3.59 8.13 -8.42
CA LYS A 100 -4.51 8.63 -9.44
C LYS A 100 -5.47 7.55 -9.94
N VAL A 101 -5.02 6.30 -10.00
CA VAL A 101 -5.85 5.17 -10.39
C VAL A 101 -7.06 5.01 -9.45
N ILE A 102 -6.89 5.27 -8.15
CA ILE A 102 -7.96 5.24 -7.13
C ILE A 102 -8.96 6.37 -7.37
N THR A 103 -8.46 7.58 -7.65
CA THR A 103 -9.29 8.75 -7.99
C THR A 103 -10.12 8.48 -9.25
N ILE A 104 -9.49 8.00 -10.33
CA ILE A 104 -10.18 7.71 -11.59
C ILE A 104 -11.19 6.58 -11.41
N ALA A 105 -10.83 5.49 -10.72
CA ALA A 105 -11.76 4.40 -10.43
C ALA A 105 -13.00 4.89 -9.65
N THR A 106 -12.78 5.74 -8.64
CA THR A 106 -13.88 6.35 -7.87
C THR A 106 -14.76 7.24 -8.75
N ALA A 107 -14.16 8.10 -9.58
CA ALA A 107 -14.89 9.00 -10.46
C ALA A 107 -15.74 8.25 -11.50
N MET A 108 -15.22 7.13 -12.02
CA MET A 108 -15.97 6.26 -12.92
C MET A 108 -17.11 5.52 -12.22
N GLU A 109 -16.87 4.98 -11.02
CA GLU A 109 -17.90 4.30 -10.21
C GLU A 109 -19.08 5.24 -9.88
N GLU A 110 -18.76 6.47 -9.51
CA GLU A 110 -19.75 7.51 -9.20
C GLU A 110 -20.33 8.18 -10.46
N ARG A 111 -19.89 7.75 -11.65
CA ARG A 111 -20.37 8.22 -12.97
C ARG A 111 -20.24 9.74 -13.18
N VAL A 112 -19.28 10.37 -12.49
CA VAL A 112 -18.97 11.80 -12.68
C VAL A 112 -18.02 12.04 -13.86
N VAL A 113 -17.44 10.96 -14.39
CA VAL A 113 -16.69 10.92 -15.65
C VAL A 113 -17.00 9.66 -16.45
N ASN A 114 -16.72 9.71 -17.75
CA ASN A 114 -16.74 8.56 -18.65
C ASN A 114 -15.57 8.62 -19.66
N LEU A 115 -15.37 7.56 -20.43
CA LEU A 115 -14.23 7.45 -21.35
C LEU A 115 -14.25 8.46 -22.51
N ASN A 116 -15.41 9.04 -22.84
CA ASN A 116 -15.53 10.03 -23.91
C ASN A 116 -15.31 11.46 -23.42
N ASP A 117 -15.22 11.68 -22.10
CA ASP A 117 -14.98 13.01 -21.55
C ASP A 117 -13.66 13.57 -22.05
N GLN A 118 -13.69 14.85 -22.40
CA GLN A 118 -12.53 15.59 -22.87
C GLN A 118 -12.06 16.54 -21.77
N PHE A 119 -10.74 16.63 -21.65
CA PHE A 119 -10.04 17.45 -20.68
C PHE A 119 -8.99 18.27 -21.41
N TYR A 120 -8.62 19.39 -20.83
CA TYR A 120 -7.58 20.25 -21.39
C TYR A 120 -6.56 20.58 -20.32
N CYS A 121 -5.30 20.25 -20.59
CA CYS A 121 -4.17 20.51 -19.72
C CYS A 121 -3.25 21.57 -20.33
N GLU A 122 -3.33 22.78 -19.80
CA GLU A 122 -2.45 23.91 -20.10
C GLU A 122 -1.11 23.87 -19.30
N GLY A 123 -0.85 22.78 -18.57
CA GLY A 123 0.32 22.61 -17.70
C GLY A 123 0.13 23.18 -16.29
N TRP A 124 -1.00 23.84 -16.04
CA TRP A 124 -1.40 24.30 -14.72
C TRP A 124 -2.92 24.35 -14.61
N THR A 125 -3.44 24.50 -13.39
CA THR A 125 -4.85 24.85 -13.14
C THR A 125 -4.96 25.58 -11.81
N LYS A 126 -5.98 26.42 -11.67
CA LYS A 126 -6.27 27.11 -10.42
C LYS A 126 -7.51 26.50 -9.77
N TYR A 127 -7.36 26.02 -8.54
CA TYR A 127 -8.46 25.48 -7.74
C TYR A 127 -8.50 26.16 -6.38
N ASN A 128 -9.64 26.79 -6.06
CA ASN A 128 -9.88 27.50 -4.80
C ASN A 128 -8.76 28.47 -4.37
N GLY A 129 -8.16 29.18 -5.34
CA GLY A 129 -7.12 30.18 -5.11
C GLY A 129 -5.69 29.67 -5.25
N THR A 130 -5.47 28.36 -5.19
CA THR A 130 -4.15 27.72 -5.32
C THR A 130 -3.90 27.26 -6.75
N VAL A 131 -2.68 27.46 -7.23
CA VAL A 131 -2.24 26.99 -8.55
C VAL A 131 -1.57 25.63 -8.40
N PHE A 132 -2.06 24.66 -9.16
CA PHE A 132 -1.47 23.34 -9.30
C PHE A 132 -0.76 23.27 -10.65
N HIS A 133 0.39 22.61 -10.67
CA HIS A 133 1.23 22.47 -11.86
C HIS A 133 1.34 21.02 -12.29
N ASP A 134 1.45 20.82 -13.59
CA ASP A 134 1.95 19.60 -14.18
C ASP A 134 3.42 19.76 -14.56
N ILE A 135 4.08 18.64 -14.87
CA ILE A 135 5.47 18.67 -15.34
C ILE A 135 5.54 19.32 -16.73
N HIS A 136 4.53 19.06 -17.57
CA HIS A 136 4.43 19.56 -18.95
C HIS A 136 2.99 19.92 -19.33
N GLN A 137 2.85 20.73 -20.38
CA GLN A 137 1.56 20.94 -21.05
C GLN A 137 1.21 19.70 -21.89
N HIS A 138 -0.04 19.25 -21.84
CA HIS A 138 -0.50 18.09 -22.61
C HIS A 138 -1.56 18.43 -23.68
N GLY A 139 -2.22 19.59 -23.58
CA GLY A 139 -3.30 19.96 -24.50
C GLY A 139 -4.57 19.15 -24.24
N SER A 140 -5.34 18.87 -25.30
CA SER A 140 -6.56 18.06 -25.21
C SER A 140 -6.24 16.60 -24.94
N GLN A 141 -6.94 16.01 -23.98
CA GLN A 141 -6.80 14.63 -23.56
C GLN A 141 -8.17 14.02 -23.25
N ASP A 142 -8.34 12.73 -23.53
CA ASP A 142 -9.42 11.95 -22.95
C ASP A 142 -9.01 11.36 -21.58
N LEU A 143 -9.93 10.62 -20.95
CA LEU A 143 -9.67 9.99 -19.65
C LEU A 143 -8.50 8.98 -19.70
N THR A 144 -8.34 8.27 -20.82
CA THR A 144 -7.26 7.30 -21.02
C THR A 144 -5.91 8.00 -21.11
N ASP A 145 -5.84 9.10 -21.84
CA ASP A 145 -4.65 9.92 -22.01
C ASP A 145 -4.21 10.59 -20.70
N ILE A 146 -5.15 11.00 -19.85
CA ILE A 146 -4.84 11.54 -18.52
C ILE A 146 -4.10 10.49 -17.68
N VAL A 147 -4.60 9.26 -17.65
CA VAL A 147 -3.97 8.17 -16.88
C VAL A 147 -2.61 7.82 -17.48
N LYS A 148 -2.53 7.66 -18.81
CA LYS A 148 -1.31 7.30 -19.53
C LYS A 148 -0.19 8.32 -19.33
N ASN A 149 -0.52 9.61 -19.43
CA ASN A 149 0.47 10.69 -19.31
C ASN A 149 0.66 11.12 -17.86
N SER A 150 -0.07 10.51 -16.90
CA SER A 150 -0.10 10.90 -15.50
C SER A 150 -0.35 12.42 -15.34
N CYS A 151 -1.32 12.95 -16.09
CA CYS A 151 -1.60 14.39 -16.06
C CYS A 151 -2.24 14.80 -14.72
N ASN A 152 -1.54 15.61 -13.92
CA ASN A 152 -2.08 16.15 -12.67
C ASN A 152 -3.35 16.95 -12.92
N ILE A 153 -3.35 17.79 -13.96
CA ILE A 153 -4.45 18.72 -14.23
C ILE A 153 -5.72 17.98 -14.61
N GLY A 154 -5.63 16.99 -15.50
CA GLY A 154 -6.77 16.16 -15.88
C GLY A 154 -7.33 15.35 -14.70
N VAL A 155 -6.46 14.83 -13.83
CA VAL A 155 -6.93 14.12 -12.63
C VAL A 155 -7.56 15.07 -11.62
N ILE A 156 -7.06 16.30 -11.43
CA ILE A 156 -7.70 17.31 -10.59
C ILE A 156 -9.08 17.68 -11.18
N GLN A 157 -9.17 17.92 -12.49
CA GLN A 157 -10.45 18.19 -13.16
C GLN A 157 -11.45 17.03 -13.04
N THR A 158 -10.97 15.79 -12.89
CA THR A 158 -11.79 14.61 -12.64
C THR A 158 -12.20 14.53 -11.16
N GLY A 159 -11.23 14.58 -10.25
CA GLY A 159 -11.43 14.41 -8.80
C GLY A 159 -12.27 15.52 -8.20
N THR A 160 -12.18 16.75 -8.71
CA THR A 160 -12.99 17.88 -8.23
C THR A 160 -14.47 17.82 -8.65
N ARG A 161 -14.86 16.83 -9.45
CA ARG A 161 -16.28 16.50 -9.73
C ARG A 161 -16.89 15.56 -8.69
N LEU A 162 -16.08 14.94 -7.83
CA LEU A 162 -16.55 14.05 -6.77
C LEU A 162 -17.11 14.84 -5.59
N ASP A 163 -18.11 14.28 -4.91
CA ASP A 163 -18.46 14.71 -3.55
C ASP A 163 -17.35 14.31 -2.57
N GLU A 164 -16.97 15.22 -1.68
CA GLU A 164 -15.85 15.00 -0.76
C GLU A 164 -16.07 13.79 0.16
N LYS A 165 -17.30 13.60 0.67
CA LYS A 165 -17.61 12.49 1.59
C LYS A 165 -17.62 11.17 0.85
N VAL A 166 -18.11 11.18 -0.38
CA VAL A 166 -18.03 10.02 -1.28
C VAL A 166 -16.58 9.66 -1.56
N PHE A 167 -15.72 10.65 -1.84
CA PHE A 167 -14.31 10.41 -2.09
C PHE A 167 -13.60 9.86 -0.84
N GLU A 168 -13.77 10.48 0.34
CA GLU A 168 -13.22 9.95 1.60
C GLU A 168 -13.68 8.51 1.85
N LYS A 169 -14.98 8.23 1.67
CA LYS A 169 -15.54 6.89 1.83
C LYS A 169 -14.89 5.91 0.86
N SER A 170 -14.69 6.29 -0.40
CA SER A 170 -14.02 5.46 -1.41
C SER A 170 -12.59 5.15 -1.00
N ILE A 171 -11.81 6.18 -0.60
CA ILE A 171 -10.43 6.02 -0.10
C ILE A 171 -10.38 4.98 1.03
N ARG A 172 -11.30 5.07 2.01
CA ARG A 172 -11.38 4.09 3.09
C ARG A 172 -11.81 2.69 2.61
N ARG A 173 -12.70 2.60 1.61
CA ARG A 173 -13.12 1.32 1.00
C ARG A 173 -11.98 0.63 0.25
N PHE A 174 -10.99 1.37 -0.25
CA PHE A 174 -9.74 0.83 -0.78
C PHE A 174 -8.75 0.37 0.30
N GLY A 175 -9.11 0.47 1.59
CA GLY A 175 -8.31 -0.01 2.72
C GLY A 175 -7.35 1.02 3.32
N PHE A 176 -7.30 2.23 2.76
CA PHE A 176 -6.41 3.27 3.29
C PHE A 176 -6.88 3.81 4.64
N GLY A 177 -5.93 4.06 5.54
CA GLY A 177 -6.20 4.60 6.88
C GLY A 177 -6.54 3.55 7.94
N ALA A 178 -6.59 2.26 7.57
CA ALA A 178 -6.81 1.13 8.47
C ALA A 178 -5.65 0.12 8.37
N LEU A 179 -5.45 -0.68 9.41
CA LEU A 179 -4.56 -1.85 9.31
C LEU A 179 -5.13 -2.82 8.28
N THR A 180 -4.25 -3.47 7.52
CA THR A 180 -4.64 -4.52 6.56
C THR A 180 -4.87 -5.87 7.24
N GLU A 181 -4.44 -5.98 8.51
CA GLU A 181 -4.55 -7.20 9.32
C GLU A 181 -3.73 -8.37 8.76
N ILE A 182 -2.64 -8.09 8.02
CA ILE A 182 -1.68 -9.10 7.53
C ILE A 182 -0.92 -9.84 8.66
N ASN A 183 -1.18 -9.49 9.92
CA ASN A 183 -0.55 -10.08 11.12
C ASN A 183 0.99 -9.96 11.18
N LEU A 184 1.58 -8.98 10.48
CA LEU A 184 3.00 -8.69 10.58
C LEU A 184 3.29 -7.67 11.70
N PRO A 185 4.39 -7.84 12.45
CA PRO A 185 4.73 -6.94 13.54
C PRO A 185 5.06 -5.54 13.05
N GLY A 186 4.53 -4.54 13.75
CA GLY A 186 4.81 -3.13 13.46
C GLY A 186 4.03 -2.55 12.29
N GLU A 187 3.00 -3.24 11.79
CA GLU A 187 2.08 -2.69 10.81
C GLU A 187 1.49 -1.36 11.27
N ILE A 188 1.47 -0.37 10.38
CA ILE A 188 0.84 0.93 10.58
C ILE A 188 -0.30 1.15 9.59
N ASN A 189 -1.24 2.02 9.95
CA ASN A 189 -2.46 2.26 9.18
C ASN A 189 -2.36 3.41 8.17
N GLY A 190 -1.21 4.09 8.07
CA GLY A 190 -1.08 5.32 7.29
C GLY A 190 -1.91 6.47 7.89
N LEU A 191 -2.30 7.44 7.05
CA LEU A 191 -3.08 8.61 7.47
C LEU A 191 -4.11 9.00 6.41
N VAL A 192 -5.39 8.91 6.77
CA VAL A 192 -6.54 9.42 6.01
C VAL A 192 -7.38 10.31 6.92
N ARG A 193 -7.34 11.63 6.68
CA ARG A 193 -8.12 12.61 7.44
C ARG A 193 -9.61 12.57 7.07
N SER A 194 -10.46 12.91 8.03
CA SER A 194 -11.89 13.07 7.75
C SER A 194 -12.12 14.32 6.90
N THR A 195 -13.15 14.29 6.05
CA THR A 195 -13.64 15.45 5.28
C THR A 195 -13.90 16.69 6.14
N LYS A 196 -14.20 16.53 7.43
CA LYS A 196 -14.33 17.67 8.37
C LYS A 196 -13.04 18.47 8.54
N ASP A 197 -11.90 17.82 8.35
CA ASP A 197 -10.56 18.40 8.49
C ASP A 197 -9.94 18.76 7.13
N TRP A 198 -10.70 18.60 6.04
CA TRP A 198 -10.25 18.94 4.71
C TRP A 198 -10.30 20.46 4.53
N SER A 199 -9.24 20.99 3.94
CA SER A 199 -9.21 22.37 3.49
C SER A 199 -9.95 22.50 2.15
N ARG A 200 -10.19 23.73 1.72
CA ARG A 200 -10.80 24.01 0.41
C ARG A 200 -9.99 23.47 -0.77
N ILE A 201 -8.72 23.11 -0.59
CA ILE A 201 -7.89 22.55 -1.68
C ILE A 201 -7.69 21.04 -1.57
N SER A 202 -8.10 20.43 -0.46
CA SER A 202 -7.77 19.03 -0.15
C SER A 202 -8.34 18.06 -1.19
N LEU A 203 -9.53 18.33 -1.75
CA LEU A 203 -10.08 17.49 -2.82
C LEU A 203 -9.15 17.43 -4.04
N ALA A 204 -8.57 18.57 -4.45
CA ALA A 204 -7.60 18.62 -5.55
C ALA A 204 -6.28 17.95 -5.18
N SER A 205 -5.71 18.23 -3.99
CA SER A 205 -4.46 17.62 -3.54
C SER A 205 -4.57 16.08 -3.40
N LEU A 206 -5.64 15.60 -2.77
CA LEU A 206 -5.91 14.17 -2.58
C LEU A 206 -6.10 13.45 -3.91
N SER A 207 -6.74 14.10 -4.90
CA SER A 207 -6.97 13.51 -6.22
C SER A 207 -5.68 13.04 -6.92
N ILE A 208 -4.55 13.69 -6.60
CA ILE A 208 -3.21 13.38 -7.14
C ILE A 208 -2.29 12.68 -6.11
N GLY A 209 -2.85 12.18 -5.00
CA GLY A 209 -2.14 11.39 -4.01
C GLY A 209 -1.27 12.19 -3.04
N GLN A 210 -1.62 13.45 -2.78
CA GLN A 210 -1.03 14.28 -1.72
C GLN A 210 -2.02 14.41 -0.56
N GLU A 211 -1.58 14.89 0.61
CA GLU A 211 -2.45 15.04 1.80
C GLU A 211 -2.97 13.72 2.40
N ILE A 212 -2.41 12.58 1.95
CA ILE A 212 -2.66 11.21 2.39
C ILE A 212 -1.34 10.48 2.55
N SER A 213 -1.23 9.62 3.56
CA SER A 213 -0.07 8.74 3.74
C SER A 213 -0.52 7.29 3.74
N VAL A 214 0.17 6.44 2.98
CA VAL A 214 -0.19 5.02 2.80
C VAL A 214 1.05 4.14 2.96
N THR A 215 0.86 2.91 3.40
CA THR A 215 1.95 1.91 3.36
C THR A 215 2.09 1.32 1.96
N PRO A 216 3.27 0.80 1.58
CA PRO A 216 3.44 0.07 0.33
C PRO A 216 2.42 -1.08 0.16
N LEU A 217 2.13 -1.80 1.26
CA LEU A 217 1.14 -2.87 1.27
C LEU A 217 -0.28 -2.37 0.98
N GLN A 218 -0.73 -1.30 1.64
CA GLN A 218 -2.05 -0.71 1.37
C GLN A 218 -2.20 -0.31 -0.10
N LEU A 219 -1.17 0.32 -0.68
CA LEU A 219 -1.20 0.77 -2.06
C LEU A 219 -1.31 -0.40 -3.05
N ILE A 220 -0.49 -1.45 -2.91
CA ILE A 220 -0.54 -2.59 -3.83
C ILE A 220 -1.84 -3.37 -3.69
N MET A 221 -2.40 -3.49 -2.47
CA MET A 221 -3.71 -4.12 -2.25
C MET A 221 -4.85 -3.32 -2.90
N ALA A 222 -4.82 -1.99 -2.79
CA ALA A 222 -5.81 -1.12 -3.44
C ALA A 222 -5.77 -1.23 -4.97
N VAL A 223 -4.58 -1.27 -5.57
CA VAL A 223 -4.41 -1.53 -7.01
C VAL A 223 -4.84 -2.95 -7.38
N SER A 224 -4.55 -3.93 -6.53
CA SER A 224 -4.96 -5.33 -6.73
C SER A 224 -6.47 -5.49 -6.72
N ALA A 225 -7.21 -4.69 -5.93
CA ALA A 225 -8.67 -4.69 -5.96
C ALA A 225 -9.22 -4.34 -7.35
N ILE A 226 -8.56 -3.44 -8.09
CA ILE A 226 -8.94 -3.08 -9.46
C ILE A 226 -8.69 -4.26 -10.40
N ALA A 227 -7.53 -4.92 -10.28
CA ALA A 227 -7.24 -6.16 -11.02
C ALA A 227 -8.21 -7.30 -10.65
N ASN A 228 -8.71 -7.31 -9.41
CA ASN A 228 -9.71 -8.25 -8.89
C ASN A 228 -11.15 -7.74 -9.04
N ARG A 229 -11.44 -7.01 -10.12
CA ARG A 229 -12.80 -6.59 -10.52
C ARG A 229 -13.55 -5.82 -9.42
N GLY A 230 -12.84 -4.99 -8.65
CA GLY A 230 -13.39 -4.15 -7.59
C GLY A 230 -13.50 -4.81 -6.22
N THR A 231 -13.02 -6.05 -6.05
CA THR A 231 -13.04 -6.73 -4.74
C THR A 231 -11.68 -6.60 -4.06
N LEU A 232 -11.64 -5.87 -2.95
CA LEU A 232 -10.47 -5.78 -2.09
C LEU A 232 -10.37 -7.03 -1.21
N MET A 233 -9.30 -7.80 -1.39
CA MET A 233 -8.98 -8.94 -0.53
C MET A 233 -8.21 -8.48 0.70
N ASN A 234 -8.35 -9.21 1.79
CA ASN A 234 -7.41 -9.08 2.91
C ASN A 234 -6.08 -9.72 2.48
N PRO A 235 -4.93 -9.04 2.70
CA PRO A 235 -3.64 -9.65 2.39
C PRO A 235 -3.37 -10.85 3.30
N MET A 236 -2.85 -11.93 2.73
CA MET A 236 -2.54 -13.18 3.44
C MET A 236 -1.06 -13.52 3.29
N ILE A 237 -0.39 -13.83 4.39
CA ILE A 237 1.03 -14.26 4.41
C ILE A 237 1.25 -15.60 5.11
N VAL A 238 0.28 -16.06 5.92
CA VAL A 238 0.23 -17.36 6.64
C VAL A 238 -1.13 -17.99 6.38
#